data_AF-A0A7L4PTJ1-F1
#
_entry.id   AF-A0A7L4PTJ1-F1
#
_cell.length_a   1.000
_cell.length_b   1.000
_cell.length_c   1.000
_cell.angle_alpha   90.00
_cell.angle_beta   90.00
_cell.angle_gamma   90.00
#
_symmetry.space_group_name_H-M   'P 1'
#
loop_
_entity.id
_entity.type
_entity.pdbx_description
1 polymer ?
#
loop_
_entity_poly.entity_id
_entity_poly.type
_entity_poly.pdbx_seq_one_letter_code
_entity_poly.pdbx_strand_id
1 'polypeptide(L)'
;MRKTVSLLVVLCLVLLTFGAACTSSPADQTATPTPVTTQPTKAVVPTATQVVDLEPKPTDVVPTQKMVTVDVDKDPIYGTITVTFRGGKGQYAVTKLTAKATLATGEIITKDLPPEVNAEAEFPGTTGSDRIEVTAYYNDGTSYRIYDKLSEIKRQ
;
A
#
# COMPACT_ATOMS: atom_id res chain seq x y z
N MET A 1 -22.52 26.95 -39.68
CA MET A 1 -22.32 25.53 -39.33
C MET A 1 -21.67 24.71 -40.45
N ARG A 2 -22.16 24.65 -41.70
CA ARG A 2 -21.46 23.89 -42.77
C ARG A 2 -19.98 24.29 -42.99
N LYS A 3 -19.67 25.59 -42.99
CA LYS A 3 -18.29 26.09 -43.21
C LYS A 3 -17.32 25.77 -42.06
N THR A 4 -17.79 25.70 -40.81
CA THR A 4 -16.94 25.42 -39.64
C THR A 4 -16.57 23.94 -39.54
N VAL A 5 -17.48 23.03 -39.91
CA VAL A 5 -17.18 21.59 -40.02
C VAL A 5 -16.14 21.33 -41.12
N SER A 6 -16.25 22.00 -42.27
CA SER A 6 -15.28 21.88 -43.37
C SER A 6 -13.88 22.37 -42.98
N LEU A 7 -13.76 23.38 -42.11
CA LEU A 7 -12.45 23.86 -41.64
C LEU A 7 -11.78 22.85 -40.70
N LEU A 8 -12.56 22.24 -39.79
CA LEU A 8 -12.06 21.29 -38.79
C LEU A 8 -11.54 19.99 -39.43
N VAL A 9 -12.27 19.45 -40.42
CA VAL A 9 -11.89 18.21 -41.12
C VAL A 9 -10.59 18.38 -41.92
N VAL A 10 -10.39 19.54 -42.56
CA VAL A 10 -9.14 19.85 -43.28
C VAL A 10 -7.95 19.96 -42.32
N LEU A 11 -8.13 20.54 -41.13
CA LEU A 11 -7.06 20.66 -40.13
C LEU A 11 -6.58 19.28 -39.62
N CYS A 12 -7.49 18.34 -39.38
CA CYS A 12 -7.12 16.98 -38.93
C CYS A 12 -6.39 16.16 -40.01
N LEU A 13 -6.64 16.41 -41.30
CA LEU A 13 -6.01 15.68 -42.40
C LEU A 13 -4.55 16.10 -42.68
N VAL A 14 -4.15 17.31 -42.27
CA VAL A 14 -2.79 17.84 -42.48
C VAL A 14 -1.78 17.32 -41.45
N LEU A 15 -2.24 16.87 -40.28
CA LEU A 15 -1.36 16.45 -39.17
C LEU A 15 -0.88 14.98 -39.25
N LEU A 16 -1.33 14.20 -40.23
CA LEU A 16 -1.08 12.75 -40.33
C LEU A 16 -0.13 12.33 -41.46
N THR A 17 0.57 13.26 -42.12
CA THR A 17 1.32 13.00 -43.37
C THR A 17 2.82 13.32 -43.35
N PHE A 18 3.42 13.57 -42.18
CA PHE A 18 4.87 13.57 -41.96
C PHE A 18 5.24 12.44 -40.99
N GLY A 19 6.10 11.45 -41.30
CA GLY A 19 6.75 11.09 -42.56
C GLY A 19 7.51 9.75 -42.38
N ALA A 20 7.64 8.95 -43.44
CA ALA A 20 8.25 7.60 -43.42
C ALA A 20 9.80 7.66 -43.54
N ALA A 21 10.58 6.86 -42.79
CA ALA A 21 11.14 5.53 -43.14
C ALA A 21 12.52 5.54 -43.88
N CYS A 22 13.15 4.33 -43.96
CA CYS A 22 14.44 3.97 -44.61
C CYS A 22 15.72 4.30 -43.79
N THR A 23 16.58 3.37 -43.34
CA THR A 23 17.52 2.40 -44.03
C THR A 23 18.62 3.10 -44.85
N SER A 24 19.93 2.75 -44.85
CA SER A 24 20.70 1.58 -44.37
C SER A 24 22.21 1.89 -44.16
N SER A 25 22.96 1.00 -43.47
CA SER A 25 24.45 0.95 -43.30
C SER A 25 25.22 0.75 -44.65
N PRO A 26 26.58 0.79 -44.77
CA PRO A 26 27.70 0.56 -43.80
C PRO A 26 28.70 1.77 -43.69
N ALA A 27 29.95 1.72 -43.15
CA ALA A 27 30.87 0.64 -42.77
C ALA A 27 31.88 1.01 -41.63
N ASP A 28 32.89 0.14 -41.45
CA ASP A 28 34.12 0.15 -40.62
C ASP A 28 34.63 1.42 -39.91
N GLN A 29 35.08 1.25 -38.65
CA GLN A 29 36.50 1.30 -38.26
C GLN A 29 36.74 0.80 -36.81
N THR A 30 37.47 -0.33 -36.69
CA THR A 30 38.51 -0.69 -35.67
C THR A 30 38.19 -0.69 -34.15
N ALA A 31 38.65 -1.75 -33.48
CA ALA A 31 38.33 -2.11 -32.08
C ALA A 31 39.01 -1.29 -30.96
N THR A 32 38.36 -1.21 -29.80
CA THR A 32 38.90 -0.91 -28.45
C THR A 32 37.91 -1.46 -27.40
N PRO A 33 38.34 -2.04 -26.26
CA PRO A 33 37.48 -2.85 -25.38
C PRO A 33 36.36 -2.09 -24.66
N THR A 34 35.30 -2.85 -24.36
CA THR A 34 34.05 -2.43 -23.72
C THR A 34 34.24 -1.71 -22.37
N PRO A 35 33.68 -0.51 -22.16
CA PRO A 35 33.44 -0.02 -20.80
C PRO A 35 32.31 -0.86 -20.19
N VAL A 36 32.63 -1.58 -19.11
CA VAL A 36 31.61 -2.27 -18.31
C VAL A 36 30.73 -1.20 -17.67
N THR A 37 29.49 -1.06 -18.13
CA THR A 37 28.49 -0.24 -17.44
C THR A 37 28.24 -0.88 -16.08
N THR A 38 28.83 -0.30 -15.03
CA THR A 38 28.58 -0.69 -13.65
C THR A 38 27.12 -0.42 -13.33
N GLN A 39 26.34 -1.49 -13.32
CA GLN A 39 25.02 -1.53 -12.69
C GLN A 39 25.13 -0.88 -11.30
N PRO A 40 24.18 -0.04 -10.89
CA PRO A 40 24.20 0.52 -9.54
C PRO A 40 24.12 -0.63 -8.54
N THR A 41 25.25 -0.93 -7.89
CA THR A 41 25.34 -1.90 -6.81
C THR A 41 24.34 -1.49 -5.74
N LYS A 42 23.31 -2.32 -5.56
CA LYS A 42 22.33 -2.16 -4.49
C LYS A 42 23.08 -2.20 -3.17
N ALA A 43 23.28 -1.04 -2.56
CA ALA A 43 23.95 -0.94 -1.28
C ALA A 43 23.22 -1.84 -0.28
N VAL A 44 23.92 -2.82 0.27
CA VAL A 44 23.42 -3.59 1.40
C VAL A 44 23.41 -2.63 2.59
N VAL A 45 22.25 -2.04 2.84
CA VAL A 45 21.98 -1.37 4.11
C VAL A 45 22.22 -2.42 5.20
N PRO A 46 23.08 -2.15 6.20
CA PRO A 46 23.31 -3.11 7.27
C PRO A 46 21.98 -3.39 7.96
N THR A 47 21.62 -4.67 8.06
CA THR A 47 20.42 -5.11 8.79
C THR A 47 20.53 -4.64 10.23
N ALA A 48 19.85 -3.54 10.55
CA ALA A 48 19.65 -3.13 11.93
C ALA A 48 18.96 -4.29 12.65
N THR A 49 19.49 -4.70 13.81
CA THR A 49 18.83 -5.69 14.66
C THR A 49 17.51 -5.11 15.14
N GLN A 50 16.44 -5.41 14.41
CA GLN A 50 15.12 -4.84 14.63
C GLN A 50 14.57 -5.45 15.92
N VAL A 51 14.52 -4.66 16.98
CA VAL A 51 13.92 -5.08 18.25
C VAL A 51 12.43 -5.27 18.00
N VAL A 52 11.96 -6.52 18.10
CA VAL A 52 10.57 -6.86 17.76
C VAL A 52 9.64 -6.41 18.89
N ASP A 53 8.96 -5.28 18.68
CA ASP A 53 8.03 -4.67 19.62
C ASP A 53 6.65 -5.37 19.59
N LEU A 54 6.58 -6.56 20.19
CA LEU A 54 5.35 -7.34 20.36
C LEU A 54 4.47 -6.88 21.54
N GLU A 55 4.89 -5.88 22.32
CA GLU A 55 4.12 -5.42 23.49
C GLU A 55 2.97 -4.47 23.08
N PRO A 56 1.69 -4.85 23.31
CA PRO A 56 0.57 -3.98 22.97
C PRO A 56 0.56 -2.70 23.81
N LYS A 57 0.27 -1.56 23.17
CA LYS A 57 0.23 -0.25 23.83
C LYS A 57 -1.22 0.18 24.05
N PRO A 58 -1.51 1.07 25.03
CA PRO A 58 -2.87 1.53 25.27
C PRO A 58 -3.52 2.15 24.03
N THR A 59 -4.77 1.81 23.74
CA THR A 59 -5.60 2.50 22.74
C THR A 59 -5.99 3.89 23.22
N ASP A 60 -6.20 4.82 22.29
CA ASP A 60 -6.56 6.20 22.63
C ASP A 60 -8.00 6.33 23.11
N VAL A 61 -8.27 7.34 23.94
CA VAL A 61 -9.63 7.68 24.39
C VAL A 61 -10.35 8.42 23.26
N VAL A 62 -11.04 7.66 22.40
CA VAL A 62 -11.78 8.22 21.25
C VAL A 62 -13.07 8.91 21.71
N PRO A 63 -13.32 10.18 21.31
CA PRO A 63 -14.59 10.86 21.60
C PRO A 63 -15.80 10.09 21.05
N THR A 64 -16.93 10.08 21.76
CA THR A 64 -18.11 9.26 21.40
C THR A 64 -18.65 9.51 19.99
N GLN A 65 -18.54 10.72 19.46
CA GLN A 65 -18.94 11.03 18.07
C GLN A 65 -17.97 10.48 17.02
N LYS A 66 -16.72 10.17 17.38
CA LYS A 66 -15.69 9.60 16.51
C LYS A 66 -15.54 8.08 16.64
N MET A 67 -16.17 7.44 17.63
CA MET A 67 -16.02 6.00 17.86
C MET A 67 -16.30 5.15 16.62
N VAL A 68 -15.33 4.30 16.27
CA VAL A 68 -15.42 3.26 15.25
C VAL A 68 -14.73 1.99 15.75
N THR A 69 -15.12 0.86 15.19
CA THR A 69 -14.70 -0.48 15.62
C THR A 69 -14.04 -1.23 14.47
N VAL A 70 -12.99 -1.97 14.81
CA VAL A 70 -12.40 -3.00 13.95
C VAL A 70 -12.49 -4.35 14.63
N ASP A 71 -12.59 -5.37 13.80
CA ASP A 71 -12.51 -6.76 14.18
C ASP A 71 -11.18 -7.32 13.65
N VAL A 72 -10.59 -8.26 14.37
CA VAL A 72 -9.30 -8.87 14.02
C VAL A 72 -9.38 -10.33 14.34
N ASP A 73 -9.37 -11.15 13.30
CA ASP A 73 -9.33 -12.61 13.41
C ASP A 73 -8.00 -13.17 12.87
N LYS A 74 -7.64 -14.36 13.33
CA LYS A 74 -6.43 -15.07 12.90
C LYS A 74 -6.77 -16.52 12.59
N ASP A 75 -6.60 -16.88 11.33
CA ASP A 75 -6.85 -18.23 10.83
C ASP A 75 -5.96 -19.24 11.59
N PRO A 76 -6.54 -20.27 12.24
CA PRO A 76 -5.79 -21.21 13.06
C PRO A 76 -5.02 -22.26 12.24
N ILE A 77 -5.27 -22.36 10.93
CA ILE A 77 -4.64 -23.31 9.99
C ILE A 77 -3.49 -22.63 9.25
N TYR A 78 -3.74 -21.45 8.68
CA TYR A 78 -2.81 -20.73 7.82
C TYR A 78 -2.06 -19.59 8.52
N GLY A 79 -2.52 -19.16 9.70
CA GLY A 79 -1.94 -18.02 10.43
C GLY A 79 -2.27 -16.65 9.83
N THR A 80 -3.00 -16.59 8.71
CA THR A 80 -3.48 -15.35 8.08
C THR A 80 -4.26 -14.51 9.08
N ILE A 81 -3.94 -13.22 9.18
CA ILE A 81 -4.65 -12.28 10.05
C ILE A 81 -5.51 -11.36 9.20
N THR A 82 -6.81 -11.35 9.44
CA THR A 82 -7.75 -10.48 8.74
C THR A 82 -8.22 -9.38 9.68
N VAL A 83 -7.89 -8.13 9.34
CA VAL A 83 -8.42 -6.93 9.99
C VAL A 83 -9.62 -6.46 9.19
N THR A 84 -10.81 -6.45 9.80
CA THR A 84 -12.05 -6.01 9.13
C THR A 84 -12.61 -4.76 9.79
N PHE A 85 -12.94 -3.73 9.00
CA PHE A 85 -13.61 -2.54 9.50
C PHE A 85 -15.11 -2.81 9.76
N ARG A 86 -15.58 -2.58 10.99
CA ARG A 86 -16.98 -2.81 11.39
C ARG A 86 -17.81 -1.54 11.51
N GLY A 87 -17.27 -0.40 11.04
CA GLY A 87 -17.95 0.89 11.07
C GLY A 87 -18.07 1.48 12.47
N GLY A 88 -19.06 2.34 12.67
CA GLY A 88 -19.36 2.96 13.96
C GLY A 88 -19.88 4.39 13.81
N LYS A 89 -20.19 5.05 14.94
CA LYS A 89 -20.78 6.39 14.95
C LYS A 89 -19.92 7.44 14.24
N GLY A 90 -18.59 7.30 14.31
CA GLY A 90 -17.64 8.20 13.68
C GLY A 90 -17.33 7.90 12.21
N GLN A 91 -17.88 6.85 11.61
CA GLN A 91 -17.46 6.37 10.29
C GLN A 91 -17.47 7.44 9.20
N TYR A 92 -18.50 8.28 9.14
CA TYR A 92 -18.61 9.38 8.15
C TYR A 92 -17.51 10.44 8.26
N ALA A 93 -16.79 10.49 9.38
CA ALA A 93 -15.66 11.39 9.59
C ALA A 93 -14.31 10.69 9.35
N VAL A 94 -14.25 9.36 9.20
CA VAL A 94 -13.01 8.63 8.92
C VAL A 94 -12.66 8.78 7.44
N THR A 95 -11.40 9.13 7.15
CA THR A 95 -10.87 9.22 5.78
C THR A 95 -10.17 7.94 5.35
N LYS A 96 -9.46 7.28 6.27
CA LYS A 96 -8.88 5.94 6.09
C LYS A 96 -8.58 5.28 7.45
N LEU A 97 -8.34 3.98 7.42
CA LEU A 97 -7.66 3.26 8.49
C LEU A 97 -6.30 2.78 8.00
N THR A 98 -5.32 2.71 8.90
CA THR A 98 -4.03 2.05 8.65
C THR A 98 -3.87 0.96 9.69
N ALA A 99 -3.75 -0.29 9.23
CA ALA A 99 -3.44 -1.45 10.05
C ALA A 99 -1.96 -1.83 9.87
N LYS A 100 -1.28 -2.11 10.98
CA LYS A 100 0.13 -2.49 11.04
C LYS A 100 0.26 -3.80 11.80
N ALA A 101 0.75 -4.82 11.13
CA ALA A 101 1.14 -6.09 11.73
C ALA A 101 2.64 -6.09 12.01
N THR A 102 3.02 -6.35 13.27
CA THR A 102 4.39 -6.69 13.67
C THR A 102 4.42 -8.20 13.92
N LEU A 103 5.06 -8.94 13.01
CA LEU A 103 5.12 -10.39 13.06
C LEU A 103 6.12 -10.89 14.10
N ALA A 104 5.93 -12.10 14.62
CA ALA A 104 6.89 -12.75 15.51
C ALA A 104 8.27 -12.97 14.86
N THR A 105 8.36 -12.95 13.53
CA THR A 105 9.62 -12.97 12.75
C THR A 105 10.40 -11.65 12.81
N GLY A 106 9.80 -10.56 13.29
CA GLY A 106 10.34 -9.21 13.23
C GLY A 106 9.90 -8.39 12.02
N GLU A 107 9.25 -9.01 11.03
CA GLU A 107 8.73 -8.30 9.86
C GLU A 107 7.57 -7.37 10.25
N ILE A 108 7.56 -6.15 9.69
CA ILE A 108 6.49 -5.17 9.91
C ILE A 108 5.79 -4.91 8.58
N ILE A 109 4.51 -5.26 8.51
CA ILE A 109 3.67 -5.11 7.32
C ILE A 109 2.60 -4.07 7.63
N THR A 110 2.43 -3.08 6.75
CA THR A 110 1.40 -2.02 6.90
C THR A 110 0.47 -2.03 5.69
N LYS A 111 -0.84 -1.95 5.93
CA LYS A 111 -1.87 -1.84 4.90
C LYS A 111 -2.89 -0.77 5.29
N ASP A 112 -3.33 0.01 4.31
CA ASP A 112 -4.45 0.93 4.47
C ASP A 112 -5.77 0.22 4.11
N LEU A 113 -6.85 0.57 4.81
CA LEU A 113 -8.22 0.14 4.53
C LEU A 113 -9.10 1.36 4.25
N PRO A 114 -10.02 1.30 3.28
CA PRO A 114 -11.05 2.32 3.12
C PRO A 114 -12.03 2.29 4.31
N PRO A 115 -12.70 3.42 4.65
CA PRO A 115 -13.66 3.51 5.74
C PRO A 115 -15.03 2.91 5.38
N GLU A 116 -15.05 1.76 4.71
CA GLU A 116 -16.23 1.05 4.23
C GLU A 116 -16.51 -0.19 5.09
N VAL A 117 -17.76 -0.41 5.50
CA VAL A 117 -18.09 -1.53 6.41
C VAL A 117 -17.81 -2.86 5.71
N ASN A 118 -17.08 -3.74 6.39
CA ASN A 118 -16.53 -4.99 5.87
C ASN A 118 -15.41 -4.83 4.84
N ALA A 119 -14.76 -3.67 4.76
CA ALA A 119 -13.44 -3.56 4.13
C ALA A 119 -12.39 -4.29 4.96
N GLU A 120 -11.48 -5.00 4.29
CA GLU A 120 -10.53 -5.92 4.92
C GLU A 120 -9.08 -5.67 4.50
N ALA A 121 -8.17 -5.92 5.44
CA ALA A 121 -6.75 -6.07 5.18
C ALA A 121 -6.27 -7.40 5.75
N GLU A 122 -5.90 -8.31 4.86
CA GLU A 122 -5.26 -9.58 5.21
C GLU A 122 -3.74 -9.38 5.37
N PHE A 123 -3.15 -10.04 6.35
CA PHE A 123 -1.72 -10.07 6.59
C PHE A 123 -1.24 -11.53 6.63
N PRO A 124 -0.10 -11.87 6.00
CA PRO A 124 0.53 -13.17 6.21
C PRO A 124 1.09 -13.19 7.64
N GLY A 125 0.32 -13.73 8.58
CA GLY A 125 0.74 -13.86 9.98
C GLY A 125 1.69 -15.04 10.19
N THR A 126 2.08 -15.24 11.44
CA THR A 126 2.93 -16.36 11.88
C THR A 126 2.14 -17.35 12.73
N THR A 127 2.73 -18.53 12.98
CA THR A 127 2.20 -19.49 13.96
C THR A 127 2.39 -19.05 15.41
N GLY A 128 3.18 -17.98 15.65
CA GLY A 128 3.36 -17.36 16.96
C GLY A 128 2.36 -16.24 17.23
N SER A 129 2.68 -15.39 18.20
CA SER A 129 1.90 -14.20 18.56
C SER A 129 2.36 -13.01 17.72
N ASP A 130 1.47 -12.44 16.89
CA ASP A 130 1.76 -11.25 16.11
C ASP A 130 0.99 -10.05 16.67
N ARG A 131 1.58 -8.86 16.70
CA ARG A 131 0.91 -7.66 17.23
C ARG A 131 0.24 -6.90 16.09
N ILE A 132 -1.05 -6.60 16.26
CA ILE A 132 -1.84 -5.79 15.33
C ILE A 132 -2.18 -4.46 15.98
N GLU A 133 -1.74 -3.37 15.35
CA GLU A 133 -2.11 -1.99 15.67
C GLU A 133 -2.99 -1.42 14.54
N VAL A 134 -4.10 -0.76 14.88
CA VAL A 134 -4.95 -0.06 13.90
C VAL A 134 -5.19 1.38 14.33
N THR A 135 -4.88 2.30 13.41
CA THR A 135 -5.08 3.75 13.57
C THR A 135 -6.15 4.22 12.60
N ALA A 136 -7.18 4.91 13.09
CA ALA A 136 -8.17 5.59 12.27
C ALA A 136 -7.78 7.06 12.10
N TYR A 137 -7.89 7.58 10.87
CA TYR A 137 -7.62 8.97 10.50
C TYR A 137 -8.92 9.68 10.15
N TYR A 138 -9.09 10.91 10.61
CA TYR A 138 -10.33 11.66 10.49
C TYR A 138 -10.17 12.88 9.57
N ASN A 139 -11.29 13.37 9.03
CA ASN A 139 -11.35 14.49 8.10
C ASN A 139 -10.96 15.84 8.71
N ASP A 140 -10.93 15.96 10.04
CA ASP A 140 -10.42 17.11 10.77
C ASP A 140 -8.90 17.04 11.07
N GLY A 141 -8.21 16.04 10.50
CA GLY A 141 -6.77 15.84 10.68
C GLY A 141 -6.37 15.12 11.96
N THR A 142 -7.32 14.79 12.86
CA THR A 142 -7.03 13.97 14.03
C THR A 142 -6.88 12.49 13.65
N SER A 143 -6.14 11.74 14.47
CA SER A 143 -6.05 10.29 14.38
C SER A 143 -6.06 9.66 15.78
N TYR A 144 -6.50 8.40 15.84
CA TYR A 144 -6.60 7.65 17.09
C TYR A 144 -6.25 6.18 16.85
N ARG A 145 -5.43 5.59 17.73
CA ARG A 145 -5.20 4.14 17.81
C ARG A 145 -6.41 3.49 18.46
N ILE A 146 -7.25 2.88 17.63
CA ILE A 146 -8.52 2.24 18.02
C ILE A 146 -8.35 0.77 18.43
N TYR A 147 -7.24 0.14 18.03
CA TYR A 147 -6.92 -1.25 18.34
C TYR A 147 -5.41 -1.41 18.47
N ASP A 148 -4.97 -2.13 19.49
CA ASP A 148 -3.59 -2.59 19.66
C ASP A 148 -3.59 -3.84 20.55
N LYS A 149 -3.38 -5.02 19.96
CA LYS A 149 -3.40 -6.31 20.67
C LYS A 149 -2.48 -7.33 20.02
N LEU A 150 -2.09 -8.35 20.79
CA LEU A 150 -1.54 -9.59 20.25
C LEU A 150 -2.66 -10.45 19.65
N SER A 151 -2.35 -11.05 18.51
CA SER A 151 -3.18 -11.97 17.75
C SER A 151 -2.50 -13.33 17.70
N GLU A 152 -3.06 -14.27 18.45
CA GLU A 152 -2.57 -15.63 18.65
C GLU A 152 -3.53 -16.64 18.05
N ILE A 153 -3.02 -17.80 17.62
CA ILE A 153 -3.88 -18.89 17.14
C ILE A 153 -4.71 -19.43 18.31
N LYS A 154 -6.02 -19.14 18.28
CA LYS A 154 -6.98 -19.72 19.22
C LYS A 154 -7.15 -21.21 18.89
N ARG A 155 -6.86 -22.08 19.87
CA ARG A 155 -7.26 -23.49 19.79
C ARG A 155 -8.77 -23.59 19.98
N GLN A 156 -9.44 -24.22 19.03
CA GLN A 156 -10.86 -24.59 19.09
C GLN A 156 -11.05 -25.83 19.97
#